data_AF-A0A6I3Q8A2-F1
#
_entry.id   AF-A0A6I3Q8A2-F1
#
_cell.length_a   1.000
_cell.length_b   1.000
_cell.length_c   1.000
_cell.angle_alpha   90.00
_cell.angle_beta   90.00
_cell.angle_gamma   90.00
#
_symmetry.space_group_name_H-M   'P 1'
#
loop_
_entity.id
_entity.type
_entity.pdbx_description
1 polymer ?
#
loop_
_entity_poly.entity_id
_entity_poly.type
_entity_poly.pdbx_seq_one_letter_code
_entity_poly.pdbx_strand_id
1 'polypeptide(L)'
;MEFRAEIKRTLTGPDKLRAVCSVILDDCFLVKNVRVVEGEKGMFVSLPSRRNVRGEWTEQCFPMTKELREKLSAVVLAEYERTLAEDGGGTPAA
;
A
#
# COMPACT_ATOMS: atom_id res chain seq x y z
N MET A 1 -1.96 1.73 -18.69
CA MET A 1 -1.28 1.52 -17.40
C MET A 1 -2.07 0.52 -16.58
N GLU A 2 -1.54 -0.70 -16.53
CA GLU A 2 -1.93 -1.78 -15.66
C GLU A 2 -1.15 -1.67 -14.34
N PHE A 3 -1.81 -2.01 -13.25
CA PHE A 3 -1.20 -2.05 -11.92
C PHE A 3 -1.37 -3.45 -11.34
N ARG A 4 -0.29 -3.99 -10.80
CA ARG A 4 -0.31 -5.20 -9.97
C ARG A 4 0.21 -4.84 -8.59
N ALA A 5 -0.52 -5.21 -7.55
CA ALA A 5 -0.06 -5.07 -6.18
C ALA A 5 0.46 -6.42 -5.67
N GLU A 6 1.54 -6.38 -4.90
CA GLU A 6 2.07 -7.54 -4.19
C GLU A 6 2.14 -7.21 -2.70
N ILE A 7 1.32 -7.87 -1.89
CA ILE A 7 1.40 -7.76 -0.42
C ILE A 7 2.64 -8.51 0.05
N LYS A 8 3.55 -7.80 0.73
CA LYS A 8 4.77 -8.41 1.28
C LYS A 8 4.56 -8.89 2.71
N ARG A 9 3.74 -8.16 3.47
CA ARG A 9 3.42 -8.47 4.86
C ARG A 9 2.14 -7.76 5.26
N THR A 10 1.27 -8.48 5.96
CA THR A 10 0.13 -7.95 6.70
C THR A 10 0.53 -7.73 8.16
N LEU A 11 -0.14 -6.80 8.85
CA LEU A 11 0.14 -6.43 10.23
C LEU A 11 -1.17 -6.39 11.01
N THR A 12 -1.17 -7.08 12.15
CA THR A 12 -2.24 -7.02 13.15
C THR A 12 -1.69 -6.37 14.41
N GLY A 13 -2.30 -5.28 14.86
CA GLY A 13 -1.84 -4.55 16.04
C GLY A 13 -2.58 -3.23 16.27
N PRO A 14 -2.23 -2.50 17.35
CA PRO A 14 -2.84 -1.20 17.68
C PRO A 14 -2.38 -0.08 16.73
N ASP A 15 -1.33 -0.31 15.94
CA ASP A 15 -0.88 0.64 14.93
C ASP A 15 -1.86 0.70 13.76
N LYS A 16 -1.91 1.86 13.10
CA LYS A 16 -2.71 2.12 11.90
C LYS A 16 -2.13 1.43 10.67
N LEU A 17 -0.87 1.01 10.67
CA LEU A 17 -0.27 0.29 9.55
C LEU A 17 -0.83 -1.14 9.48
N ARG A 18 -1.41 -1.49 8.33
CA ARG A 18 -2.09 -2.78 8.10
C ARG A 18 -1.37 -3.70 7.12
N ALA A 19 -0.69 -3.13 6.13
CA ALA A 19 0.17 -3.91 5.25
C ALA A 19 1.30 -3.07 4.67
N VAL A 20 2.37 -3.76 4.30
CA VAL A 20 3.44 -3.25 3.45
C VAL A 20 3.40 -4.03 2.15
N CYS A 21 3.38 -3.31 1.03
CA CYS A 21 3.25 -3.88 -0.30
C CYS A 21 4.19 -3.19 -1.30
N SER A 22 4.27 -3.77 -2.48
CA SER A 22 4.88 -3.15 -3.65
C SER A 22 3.86 -3.09 -4.78
N VAL A 23 4.00 -2.09 -5.65
CA VAL A 23 3.14 -1.92 -6.83
C VAL A 23 4.00 -2.00 -8.07
N ILE A 24 3.61 -2.84 -9.01
CA ILE A 24 4.22 -3.00 -10.32
C ILE A 24 3.35 -2.26 -11.33
N LEU A 25 3.98 -1.41 -12.13
CA LEU A 25 3.33 -0.63 -13.18
C LEU A 25 3.74 -1.22 -14.54
N ASP A 26 2.76 -1.60 -15.34
CA ASP A 26 2.94 -2.15 -16.70
C ASP A 26 4.02 -3.25 -16.78
N ASP A 27 4.15 -4.08 -15.73
CA ASP A 27 5.16 -5.14 -15.58
C ASP A 27 6.63 -4.72 -15.82
N CYS A 28 6.92 -3.41 -15.79
CA CYS A 28 8.24 -2.87 -16.13
C CYS A 28 8.80 -1.90 -15.08
N PHE A 29 7.99 -1.49 -14.09
CA PHE A 29 8.43 -0.57 -13.06
C PHE A 29 7.91 -0.97 -11.68
N LEU A 30 8.78 -1.07 -10.67
CA LEU A 30 8.44 -1.50 -9.32
C LEU A 30 8.55 -0.35 -8.32
N VAL A 31 7.44 -0.03 -7.67
CA VAL A 31 7.36 0.89 -6.53
C VAL A 31 7.32 0.08 -5.24
N LYS A 32 8.39 0.18 -4.44
CA LYS A 32 8.51 -0.49 -3.14
C LYS A 32 8.01 0.40 -2.01
N ASN A 33 7.71 -0.20 -0.86
CA ASN A 33 7.31 0.48 0.38
C ASN A 33 6.00 1.27 0.26
N VAL A 34 5.04 0.73 -0.50
CA VAL A 34 3.65 1.19 -0.46
C VAL A 34 3.02 0.62 0.81
N ARG A 35 2.19 1.42 1.49
CA ARG A 35 1.61 1.05 2.79
C ARG A 35 0.09 1.12 2.73
N VAL A 36 -0.57 0.12 3.29
CA VAL A 36 -2.01 0.15 3.58
C VAL A 36 -2.18 0.58 5.03
N VAL A 37 -2.95 1.65 5.26
CA VAL A 37 -3.09 2.29 6.55
C VAL A 37 -4.58 2.47 6.88
N GLU A 38 -4.95 2.20 8.12
CA GLU A 38 -6.30 2.44 8.64
C GLU A 38 -6.43 3.89 9.12
N GLY A 39 -7.26 4.66 8.41
CA GLY A 39 -7.66 6.01 8.82
C GLY A 39 -9.02 6.01 9.50
N GLU A 40 -9.41 7.17 10.04
CA GLU A 40 -10.71 7.34 10.70
C GLU A 40 -11.92 7.14 9.76
N LYS A 41 -11.71 7.34 8.45
CA LYS A 41 -12.72 7.18 7.40
C LYS A 41 -12.58 5.85 6.63
N GLY A 42 -11.74 4.94 7.11
CA GLY A 42 -11.45 3.67 6.46
C GLY A 42 -10.01 3.53 5.98
N MET A 43 -9.74 2.41 5.30
CA MET A 43 -8.42 2.06 4.79
C MET A 43 -8.00 2.95 3.63
N PHE A 44 -6.74 3.36 3.59
CA PHE A 44 -6.17 4.14 2.50
C PHE A 44 -4.73 3.70 2.20
N VAL A 45 -4.28 4.04 1.00
CA VAL A 45 -2.91 3.74 0.55
C VAL A 45 -2.02 4.95 0.76
N SER A 46 -0.93 4.76 1.49
CA SER A 46 0.16 5.72 1.62
C SER A 46 1.30 5.31 0.69
N LEU A 47 1.61 6.19 -0.26
CA LEU A 47 2.72 6.01 -1.19
C LEU A 47 4.07 6.19 -0.47
N PRO A 48 5.17 5.75 -1.09
CA PRO A 48 6.49 5.85 -0.48
C PRO A 48 6.85 7.31 -0.26
N SER A 49 7.12 7.68 0.98
CA SER A 49 7.50 9.03 1.36
C SER A 49 8.83 9.03 2.10
N ARG A 50 9.60 10.11 1.95
CA ARG A 50 10.87 10.31 2.65
C ARG A 50 10.86 11.65 3.36
N ARG A 51 11.39 11.67 4.58
CA ARG A 51 11.63 12.90 5.32
C ARG A 51 12.90 13.56 4.80
N ASN A 52 12.82 14.82 4.39
CA ASN A 52 13.96 15.60 3.95
C ASN A 52 14.76 16.14 5.16
N VAL A 53 15.91 16.78 4.90
CA VAL A 53 16.78 17.37 5.93
C VAL A 53 16.11 18.52 6.71
N ARG A 54 15.08 19.14 6.14
CA ARG A 54 14.28 20.20 6.77
C ARG A 54 13.13 19.62 7.63
N GLY A 55 13.00 18.29 7.67
CA GLY A 55 11.99 17.59 8.43
C GLY A 55 10.63 17.44 7.74
N GLU A 56 10.49 17.89 6.50
CA GLU A 56 9.26 17.80 5.71
C GLU A 56 9.16 16.42 5.03
N TRP A 57 7.95 15.88 4.93
CA TRP A 57 7.69 14.62 4.23
C TRP A 57 7.31 14.88 2.78
N THR A 58 8.02 14.27 1.86
CA THR A 58 7.68 14.30 0.43
C THR A 58 7.36 12.90 -0.07
N GLU A 59 6.26 12.76 -0.82
CA GLU A 59 6.00 11.54 -1.58
C GLU A 59 7.03 11.43 -2.71
N GLN A 60 7.68 10.28 -2.83
CA GLN A 60 8.62 9.99 -3.91
C GLN A 60 7.90 9.51 -5.17
N CYS A 61 6.73 8.89 -5.00
CA CYS A 61 5.85 8.50 -6.09
C CYS A 61 4.55 9.28 -5.94
N PHE A 62 4.23 10.08 -6.95
CA PHE A 62 3.05 10.95 -6.93
C PHE A 62 2.23 10.76 -8.21
N PRO A 63 1.02 10.16 -8.14
CA PRO A 63 0.12 10.11 -9.29
C PRO A 63 -0.38 11.53 -9.60
N MET A 64 -0.12 12.01 -10.82
CA MET A 64 -0.49 13.38 -11.22
C MET A 64 -2.00 13.58 -11.34
N THR A 65 -2.75 12.53 -11.67
CA THR A 65 -4.21 12.60 -11.85
C THR A 65 -4.94 11.86 -10.73
N LYS A 66 -6.13 12.37 -10.40
CA LYS A 66 -7.04 11.76 -9.43
C LYS A 66 -7.41 10.33 -9.83
N GLU A 67 -7.73 10.12 -11.11
CA GLU A 67 -8.07 8.82 -11.67
C GLU A 67 -6.96 7.77 -11.44
N LEU A 68 -5.70 8.15 -11.68
CA LEU A 68 -4.57 7.26 -11.47
C LEU A 68 -4.40 6.90 -9.98
N ARG A 69 -4.59 7.89 -9.10
CA ARG A 69 -4.54 7.69 -7.65
C ARG A 69 -5.62 6.73 -7.18
N GLU A 70 -6.85 6.91 -7.66
CA GLU A 70 -7.99 6.05 -7.33
C GLU A 70 -7.77 4.63 -7.84
N LYS A 71 -7.32 4.47 -9.09
CA LYS A 71 -7.04 3.16 -9.68
C LYS A 71 -5.93 2.41 -8.91
N LEU A 72 -4.83 3.09 -8.59
CA LEU A 72 -3.73 2.50 -7.82
C LEU A 72 -4.21 2.11 -6.41
N SER A 73 -4.94 2.99 -5.74
CA SER A 73 -5.45 2.72 -4.39
C SER A 73 -6.42 1.53 -4.39
N ALA A 74 -7.32 1.46 -5.36
CA ALA A 74 -8.27 0.38 -5.51
C ALA A 74 -7.58 -0.97 -5.74
N VAL A 75 -6.58 -1.03 -6.62
CA VAL A 75 -5.84 -2.27 -6.89
C VAL A 75 -5.11 -2.77 -5.63
N VAL A 76 -4.45 -1.89 -4.90
CA VAL A 76 -3.73 -2.25 -3.67
C VAL A 76 -4.68 -2.70 -2.57
N LEU A 77 -5.79 -1.99 -2.35
CA LEU A 77 -6.77 -2.35 -1.32
C LEU A 77 -7.46 -3.67 -1.66
N ALA A 78 -7.84 -3.89 -2.93
CA ALA A 78 -8.45 -5.14 -3.35
C ALA A 78 -7.50 -6.34 -3.18
N GLU A 79 -6.21 -6.17 -3.47
CA GLU A 79 -5.21 -7.22 -3.21
C GLU A 79 -5.05 -7.48 -1.71
N TYR A 80 -5.00 -6.43 -0.90
CA TYR A 80 -4.94 -6.57 0.56
C TYR A 80 -6.13 -7.34 1.13
N GLU A 81 -7.35 -7.03 0.67
CA GLU A 81 -8.56 -7.75 1.07
C GLU A 81 -8.54 -9.23 0.64
N ARG A 82 -8.04 -9.52 -0.57
CA ARG A 82 -7.82 -10.91 -1.03
C ARG A 82 -6.83 -11.64 -0.13
N THR A 83 -5.67 -11.07 0.11
CA THR A 83 -4.64 -11.67 0.98
C THR A 83 -5.18 -11.87 2.39
N LEU A 84 -5.94 -10.93 2.95
CA LEU A 84 -6.58 -11.12 4.26
C LEU A 84 -7.58 -12.28 4.29
N ALA A 85 -8.36 -12.46 3.24
CA ALA A 85 -9.32 -13.56 3.15
C ALA A 85 -8.59 -14.92 3.08
N GLU A 86 -7.41 -14.95 2.45
CA GLU A 86 -6.56 -16.14 2.34
C GLU A 86 -5.76 -16.40 3.63
N ASP A 87 -5.19 -15.36 4.26
CA ASP A 87 -4.51 -15.39 5.56
C ASP A 87 -5.48 -15.64 6.73
N GLY A 88 -6.80 -15.59 6.51
CA GLY A 88 -7.80 -16.11 7.45
C GLY A 88 -7.64 -17.61 7.77
N GLY A 89 -6.74 -18.32 7.07
CA GLY A 89 -6.26 -19.67 7.39
C GLY A 89 -4.77 -19.76 7.78
N GLY A 90 -4.05 -18.64 7.90
CA GLY A 90 -2.60 -18.57 8.13
C GLY A 90 -2.26 -18.16 9.55
N THR A 91 -1.74 -19.11 10.33
CA THR A 91 -1.25 -18.96 11.71
C THR A 91 -0.37 -17.71 11.92
N PRO A 92 -0.49 -17.00 13.06
CA PRO A 92 0.44 -15.91 13.39
C PRO A 92 1.86 -16.45 13.53
N ALA A 93 2.79 -15.90 12.77
CA ALA A 93 4.20 -16.16 12.92
C ALA A 93 4.79 -15.26 14.01
N ALA A 94 5.17 -15.93 15.11
CA ALA A 94 6.03 -15.52 16.23
C ALA A 94 5.42 -14.62 17.33
#